data_AF-L0F3U0-F1
#
_entry.id   AF-L0F3U0-F1
#
_cell.length_a   1.000
_cell.length_b   1.000
_cell.length_c   1.000
_cell.angle_alpha   90.00
_cell.angle_beta   90.00
_cell.angle_gamma   90.00
#
_symmetry.space_group_name_H-M   'P 1'
#
loop_
_entity.id
_entity.type
_entity.pdbx_description
1 polymer ?
#
loop_
_entity_poly.entity_id
_entity_poly.type
_entity_poly.pdbx_seq_one_letter_code
_entity_poly.pdbx_strand_id
1 'polypeptide(L)'
;MKRKIMVLLTLWCLALTGCLSAEALGTPQEIDPTIDICPVCRMSVIDEHFAAQIIDTQGQVEICDDIGCLSILMRKMETAAKDSILASYVKDFESLEWIGAQEAFYVQGQIDTPMSFGIVAFATEESARKFTEEVGGKQLTWEQLLSEPLTIGLDIEFNQEEFGAQNLETGEKQEKRGN
;
A
#
# COMPACT_ATOMS: atom_id res chain seq x y z
N MET A 1 39.49 -26.11 34.23
CA MET A 1 38.62 -24.91 34.35
C MET A 1 38.48 -24.15 33.03
N LYS A 2 39.57 -23.87 32.29
CA LYS A 2 39.54 -23.17 30.99
C LYS A 2 38.68 -23.83 29.89
N ARG A 3 38.67 -25.17 29.78
CA ARG A 3 37.80 -25.91 28.83
C ARG A 3 36.30 -25.81 29.16
N LYS A 4 35.94 -25.73 30.44
CA LYS A 4 34.53 -25.59 30.85
C LYS A 4 34.02 -24.16 30.59
N ILE A 5 34.87 -23.16 30.82
CA ILE A 5 34.60 -21.75 30.49
C ILE A 5 34.48 -21.55 28.97
N MET A 6 35.35 -22.19 28.18
CA MET A 6 35.28 -22.15 26.71
C MET A 6 33.97 -22.77 26.19
N VAL A 7 33.55 -23.92 26.74
CA VAL A 7 32.31 -24.60 26.35
C VAL A 7 31.07 -23.77 26.74
N LEU A 8 31.07 -23.13 27.90
CA LEU A 8 30.00 -22.23 28.35
C LEU A 8 29.89 -20.96 27.49
N LEU A 9 31.02 -20.39 27.05
CA LEU A 9 31.03 -19.24 26.14
C LEU A 9 30.53 -19.61 24.74
N THR A 10 30.89 -20.78 24.21
CA THR A 10 30.34 -21.26 22.93
C THR A 10 28.86 -21.59 23.01
N LEU A 11 28.35 -22.08 24.15
CA LEU A 11 26.91 -22.33 24.34
C LEU A 11 26.11 -21.02 24.44
N TRP A 12 26.70 -19.96 24.99
CA TRP A 12 26.09 -18.63 25.04
C TRP A 12 26.02 -18.00 23.64
N CYS A 13 27.08 -18.11 22.82
CA CYS A 13 27.05 -17.59 21.45
C CYS A 13 25.99 -18.29 20.55
N LEU A 14 25.66 -19.55 20.81
CA LEU A 14 24.61 -20.27 20.07
C LEU A 14 23.18 -19.85 20.46
N ALA A 15 22.99 -19.14 21.58
CA ALA A 15 21.67 -18.66 22.02
C ALA A 15 21.27 -17.31 21.39
N LEU A 16 22.15 -16.70 20.58
CA LEU A 16 21.91 -15.42 19.91
C LEU A 16 21.55 -15.56 18.41
N THR A 17 21.32 -16.77 17.91
CA THR A 17 20.66 -16.94 16.61
C THR A 17 19.19 -16.59 16.79
N GLY A 18 18.91 -15.28 16.75
CA GLY A 18 17.56 -14.75 16.71
C GLY A 18 16.79 -15.42 15.59
N CYS A 19 15.68 -16.04 15.93
CA CYS A 19 14.70 -16.49 14.97
C CYS A 19 14.15 -15.21 14.32
N LEU A 20 14.63 -14.87 13.12
CA LEU A 20 13.93 -13.93 12.26
C LEU A 20 12.64 -14.66 11.87
N SER A 21 11.60 -14.51 12.68
CA SER A 21 10.33 -15.16 12.44
C SER A 21 9.77 -14.62 11.12
N ALA A 22 9.38 -15.53 10.23
CA ALA A 22 8.71 -15.21 8.97
C ALA A 22 7.45 -14.34 9.18
N GLU A 23 6.93 -14.32 10.41
CA GLU A 23 5.84 -13.47 10.89
C GLU A 23 6.12 -11.97 10.70
N ALA A 24 7.39 -11.54 10.79
CA ALA A 24 7.76 -10.13 10.59
C ALA A 24 7.81 -9.70 9.11
N LEU A 25 7.86 -10.65 8.15
CA LEU A 25 7.95 -10.29 6.73
C LEU A 25 6.63 -9.76 6.18
N GLY A 26 5.50 -10.15 6.76
CA GLY A 26 4.17 -9.76 6.28
C GLY A 26 3.53 -8.62 7.05
N THR A 27 4.19 -8.03 8.06
CA THR A 27 3.58 -6.98 8.89
C THR A 27 3.70 -5.60 8.25
N PRO A 28 2.69 -4.73 8.41
CA PRO A 28 2.77 -3.39 7.86
C PRO A 28 3.86 -2.55 8.51
N GLN A 29 4.40 -1.59 7.76
CA GLN A 29 5.42 -0.67 8.22
C GLN A 29 4.79 0.69 8.57
N GLU A 30 5.42 1.41 9.49
CA GLU A 30 5.04 2.78 9.78
C GLU A 30 5.42 3.70 8.63
N ILE A 31 4.63 4.75 8.41
CA ILE A 31 4.86 5.73 7.35
C ILE A 31 5.86 6.78 7.84
N ASP A 32 6.92 7.02 7.07
CA ASP A 32 7.81 8.16 7.20
C ASP A 32 7.57 9.12 6.02
N PRO A 33 6.83 10.23 6.23
CA PRO A 33 6.46 11.16 5.16
C PRO A 33 7.66 11.88 4.53
N THR A 34 8.87 11.76 5.11
CA THR A 34 10.10 12.36 4.57
C THR A 34 10.75 11.51 3.49
N ILE A 35 10.45 10.20 3.44
CA ILE A 35 11.07 9.24 2.51
C ILE A 35 10.05 8.42 1.71
N ASP A 36 8.83 8.25 2.23
CA ASP A 36 7.82 7.42 1.58
C ASP A 36 7.13 8.18 0.46
N ILE A 37 7.42 7.74 -0.76
CA ILE A 37 6.92 8.29 -2.00
C ILE A 37 6.10 7.21 -2.71
N CYS A 38 4.84 7.52 -3.01
CA CYS A 38 3.98 6.60 -3.72
C CYS A 38 4.59 6.21 -5.08
N PRO A 39 4.72 4.90 -5.39
CA PRO A 39 5.31 4.44 -6.66
C PRO A 39 4.40 4.71 -7.87
N VAL A 40 3.13 5.06 -7.64
CA VAL A 40 2.13 5.31 -8.68
C VAL A 40 2.07 6.81 -9.03
N CYS A 41 1.76 7.67 -8.06
CA CYS A 41 1.60 9.12 -8.29
C CYS A 41 2.85 9.96 -8.03
N ARG A 42 3.90 9.36 -7.42
CA ARG A 42 5.15 10.03 -7.06
C ARG A 42 5.00 11.17 -6.03
N MET A 43 3.88 11.23 -5.32
CA MET A 43 3.66 12.14 -4.20
C MET A 43 4.14 11.51 -2.89
N SER A 44 4.51 12.36 -1.94
CA SER A 44 4.82 11.93 -0.57
C SER A 44 3.56 11.44 0.15
N VAL A 45 3.69 10.36 0.92
CA VAL A 45 2.59 9.83 1.74
C VAL A 45 2.49 10.66 3.02
N ILE A 46 1.61 11.66 3.01
CA ILE A 46 1.47 12.61 4.13
C ILE A 46 0.18 12.36 4.91
N ASP A 47 -0.94 12.16 4.20
CA ASP A 47 -2.23 11.92 4.83
C ASP A 47 -2.46 10.41 4.97
N GLU A 48 -2.29 9.92 6.18
CA GLU A 48 -2.39 8.49 6.46
C GLU A 48 -3.81 7.94 6.31
N HIS A 49 -4.87 8.76 6.33
CA HIS A 49 -6.25 8.26 6.22
C HIS A 49 -6.53 7.54 4.90
N PHE A 50 -5.73 7.81 3.87
CA PHE A 50 -5.85 7.25 2.53
C PHE A 50 -4.71 6.30 2.19
N ALA A 51 -3.75 6.15 3.10
CA ALA A 51 -2.55 5.40 2.85
C ALA A 51 -2.84 3.90 2.77
N ALA A 52 -2.08 3.26 1.90
CA ALA A 52 -2.12 1.83 1.67
C ALA A 52 -0.71 1.31 1.46
N GLN A 53 -0.51 0.00 1.61
CA GLN A 53 0.79 -0.59 1.28
C GLN A 53 0.65 -2.01 0.76
N ILE A 54 1.59 -2.41 -0.09
CA ILE A 54 1.79 -3.78 -0.57
C ILE A 54 3.11 -4.27 -0.02
N ILE A 55 3.12 -5.53 0.40
CA ILE A 55 4.32 -6.27 0.75
C ILE A 55 4.46 -7.41 -0.25
N ASP A 56 5.60 -7.48 -0.95
CA ASP A 56 5.88 -8.56 -1.88
C ASP A 56 6.40 -9.83 -1.18
N THR A 57 6.52 -10.92 -1.93
CA THR A 57 7.07 -12.21 -1.42
C THR A 57 8.54 -12.14 -0.98
N GLN A 58 9.24 -11.07 -1.28
CA GLN A 58 10.61 -10.79 -0.82
C GLN A 58 10.63 -9.91 0.44
N GLY A 59 9.47 -9.42 0.90
CA GLY A 59 9.33 -8.50 2.03
C GLY A 59 9.58 -7.03 1.67
N GLN A 60 9.62 -6.68 0.37
CA GLN A 60 9.69 -5.27 -0.06
C GLN A 60 8.34 -4.61 0.16
N VAL A 61 8.35 -3.41 0.74
CA VAL A 61 7.15 -2.65 1.04
C VAL A 61 7.04 -1.46 0.09
N GLU A 62 5.90 -1.34 -0.56
CA GLU A 62 5.54 -0.22 -1.42
C GLU A 62 4.32 0.48 -0.81
N ILE A 63 4.48 1.74 -0.41
CA ILE A 63 3.42 2.52 0.26
C ILE A 63 2.79 3.48 -0.75
N CYS A 64 1.47 3.48 -0.83
CA CYS A 64 0.66 4.36 -1.65
C CYS A 64 0.03 5.48 -0.81
N ASP A 65 -0.08 6.66 -1.39
CA ASP A 65 -0.73 7.82 -0.75
C ASP A 65 -2.26 7.78 -0.84
N ASP A 66 -2.81 6.95 -1.72
CA ASP A 66 -4.23 6.82 -2.01
C ASP A 66 -4.59 5.35 -2.32
N ILE A 67 -5.77 4.92 -1.89
CA ILE A 67 -6.28 3.56 -2.14
C ILE A 67 -6.49 3.29 -3.63
N GLY A 68 -6.80 4.31 -4.44
CA GLY A 68 -6.83 4.13 -5.90
C GLY A 68 -5.45 3.81 -6.48
N CYS A 69 -4.38 4.38 -5.92
CA CYS A 69 -3.01 4.02 -6.28
C CYS A 69 -2.66 2.58 -5.88
N LEU A 70 -3.14 2.08 -4.74
CA LEU A 70 -3.05 0.66 -4.39
C LEU A 70 -3.64 -0.24 -5.47
N SER A 71 -4.88 0.04 -5.91
CA SER A 71 -5.55 -0.75 -6.95
C SER A 71 -4.75 -0.79 -8.26
N ILE A 72 -4.21 0.36 -8.69
CA ILE A 72 -3.35 0.45 -9.88
C ILE A 72 -2.09 -0.41 -9.72
N LEU A 73 -1.41 -0.31 -8.57
CA LEU A 73 -0.17 -1.04 -8.30
C LEU A 73 -0.40 -2.54 -8.27
N MET A 74 -1.46 -2.99 -7.59
CA MET A 74 -1.82 -4.41 -7.52
C MET A 74 -2.09 -5.02 -8.89
N ARG A 75 -2.89 -4.34 -9.72
CA ARG A 75 -3.20 -4.81 -11.08
C ARG A 75 -1.93 -4.91 -11.94
N LYS A 76 -0.99 -3.97 -11.77
CA LYS A 76 0.31 -3.99 -12.45
C LYS A 76 1.18 -5.16 -11.98
N MET A 77 1.30 -5.37 -10.67
CA MET A 77 2.10 -6.46 -10.10
C MET A 77 1.57 -7.84 -10.51
N GLU A 78 0.26 -8.04 -10.44
CA GLU A 78 -0.37 -9.32 -10.80
C GLU A 78 -0.23 -9.64 -12.29
N THR A 79 -0.24 -8.62 -13.15
CA THR A 79 0.04 -8.77 -14.59
C THR A 79 1.51 -9.10 -14.87
N ALA A 80 2.43 -8.53 -14.10
CA ALA A 80 3.87 -8.73 -14.29
C ALA A 80 4.37 -10.06 -13.72
N ALA A 81 3.89 -10.44 -12.54
CA ALA A 81 4.26 -11.67 -11.85
C ALA A 81 3.10 -12.11 -10.94
N LYS A 82 2.43 -13.18 -11.36
CA LYS A 82 1.36 -13.80 -10.59
C LYS A 82 1.86 -14.25 -9.20
N ASP A 83 1.03 -14.08 -8.18
CA ASP A 83 1.30 -14.53 -6.80
C ASP A 83 2.57 -13.88 -6.19
N SER A 84 2.94 -12.68 -6.66
CA SER A 84 4.11 -11.93 -6.17
C SER A 84 3.84 -11.12 -4.90
N ILE A 85 2.58 -10.94 -4.53
CA ILE A 85 2.13 -10.18 -3.36
C ILE A 85 1.99 -11.12 -2.16
N LEU A 86 2.68 -10.79 -1.06
CA LEU A 86 2.58 -11.49 0.21
C LEU A 86 1.42 -10.97 1.06
N ALA A 87 1.28 -9.65 1.17
CA ALA A 87 0.25 -9.01 1.96
C ALA A 87 -0.06 -7.61 1.42
N SER A 88 -1.23 -7.08 1.79
CA SER A 88 -1.65 -5.73 1.45
C SER A 88 -2.46 -5.15 2.60
N TYR A 89 -2.23 -3.88 2.90
CA TYR A 89 -2.89 -3.18 4.00
C TYR A 89 -3.42 -1.82 3.53
N VAL A 90 -4.47 -1.37 4.20
CA VAL A 90 -5.00 -0.01 4.09
C VAL A 90 -5.17 0.56 5.50
N LYS A 91 -5.16 1.89 5.62
CA LYS A 91 -5.47 2.55 6.88
C LYS A 91 -6.98 2.60 7.08
N ASP A 92 -7.43 2.25 8.27
CA ASP A 92 -8.80 2.53 8.69
C ASP A 92 -9.02 4.03 8.81
N PHE A 93 -10.08 4.53 8.18
CA PHE A 93 -10.35 5.95 8.04
C PHE A 93 -10.67 6.65 9.37
N GLU A 94 -11.09 5.91 10.41
CA GLU A 94 -11.43 6.49 11.72
C GLU A 94 -10.26 6.39 12.72
N SER A 95 -9.60 5.24 12.77
CA SER A 95 -8.59 4.91 13.79
C SER A 95 -7.14 5.06 13.34
N LEU A 96 -6.88 5.12 12.03
CA LEU A 96 -5.55 5.04 11.43
C LEU A 96 -4.79 3.74 11.74
N GLU A 97 -5.48 2.70 12.21
CA GLU A 97 -4.89 1.37 12.33
C GLU A 97 -4.77 0.70 10.96
N TRP A 98 -3.74 -0.12 10.79
CA TRP A 98 -3.58 -0.93 9.59
C TRP A 98 -4.57 -2.10 9.60
N ILE A 99 -5.34 -2.23 8.53
CA ILE A 99 -6.25 -3.35 8.29
C ILE A 99 -5.81 -4.12 7.05
N GLY A 100 -5.98 -5.44 7.06
CA GLY A 100 -5.76 -6.26 5.86
C GLY A 100 -6.68 -5.78 4.75
N ALA A 101 -6.14 -5.47 3.58
CA ALA A 101 -6.92 -4.83 2.52
C ALA A 101 -8.09 -5.71 2.04
N GLN A 102 -7.92 -7.03 2.06
CA GLN A 102 -8.97 -8.00 1.76
C GLN A 102 -10.10 -8.05 2.82
N GLU A 103 -9.81 -7.62 4.05
CA GLU A 103 -10.73 -7.65 5.18
C GLU A 103 -11.45 -6.31 5.40
N ALA A 104 -11.02 -5.27 4.68
CA ALA A 104 -11.54 -3.92 4.80
C ALA A 104 -12.89 -3.73 4.07
N PHE A 105 -13.67 -2.78 4.55
CA PHE A 105 -14.90 -2.31 3.91
C PHE A 105 -14.64 -0.95 3.24
N TYR A 106 -14.84 -0.87 1.94
CA TYR A 106 -14.51 0.33 1.17
C TYR A 106 -15.75 1.17 0.87
N VAL A 107 -15.57 2.49 0.89
CA VAL A 107 -16.57 3.46 0.44
C VAL A 107 -15.95 4.33 -0.62
N GLN A 108 -16.64 4.45 -1.76
CA GLN A 108 -16.32 5.42 -2.80
C GLN A 108 -17.40 6.51 -2.84
N GLY A 109 -17.00 7.77 -2.71
CA GLY A 109 -17.91 8.92 -2.67
C GLY A 109 -17.25 10.23 -3.11
N GLN A 110 -17.94 11.35 -2.92
CA GLN A 110 -17.35 12.69 -3.12
C GLN A 110 -16.47 13.03 -1.92
N ILE A 111 -15.30 12.40 -1.87
CA ILE A 111 -14.34 12.53 -0.77
C ILE A 111 -13.06 13.11 -1.34
N ASP A 112 -12.59 14.20 -0.72
CA ASP A 112 -11.31 14.80 -1.06
C ASP A 112 -10.19 13.86 -0.61
N THR A 113 -9.61 13.17 -1.58
CA THR A 113 -8.51 12.21 -1.43
C THR A 113 -7.30 12.73 -2.21
N PRO A 114 -6.06 12.37 -1.87
CA PRO A 114 -4.85 12.93 -2.50
C PRO A 114 -4.86 12.85 -4.03
N MET A 115 -5.41 11.75 -4.58
CA MET A 115 -5.51 11.53 -6.02
C MET A 115 -6.95 11.59 -6.54
N SER A 116 -7.89 12.11 -5.74
CA SER A 116 -9.30 12.33 -6.09
C SER A 116 -10.07 11.07 -6.50
N PHE A 117 -9.59 9.88 -6.14
CA PHE A 117 -10.31 8.63 -6.38
C PHE A 117 -11.55 8.49 -5.50
N GLY A 118 -11.56 9.21 -4.37
CA GLY A 118 -12.68 9.30 -3.45
C GLY A 118 -12.93 8.00 -2.71
N ILE A 119 -11.88 7.22 -2.44
CA ILE A 119 -11.97 5.88 -1.81
C ILE A 119 -11.38 5.96 -0.40
N VAL A 120 -12.12 5.45 0.58
CA VAL A 120 -11.69 5.28 1.97
C VAL A 120 -11.99 3.85 2.44
N ALA A 121 -11.28 3.39 3.47
CA ALA A 121 -11.44 2.05 4.02
C ALA A 121 -11.87 2.09 5.49
N PHE A 122 -12.64 1.10 5.91
CA PHE A 122 -13.10 0.94 7.29
C PHE A 122 -12.86 -0.48 7.77
N ALA A 123 -12.53 -0.61 9.06
CA ALA A 123 -12.39 -1.88 9.76
C ALA A 123 -13.72 -2.62 9.97
N THR A 124 -14.85 -1.90 9.92
CA THR A 124 -16.18 -2.48 10.14
C THR A 124 -17.18 -2.08 9.07
N GLU A 125 -18.07 -3.02 8.76
CA GLU A 125 -19.19 -2.78 7.83
C GLU A 125 -20.12 -1.68 8.35
N GLU A 126 -20.30 -1.59 9.68
CA GLU A 126 -21.16 -0.57 10.29
C GLU A 126 -20.61 0.85 10.06
N SER A 127 -19.31 1.07 10.29
CA SER A 127 -18.65 2.36 10.00
C SER A 127 -18.76 2.71 8.52
N ALA A 128 -18.45 1.76 7.62
CA ALA A 128 -18.57 1.96 6.18
C ALA A 128 -20.00 2.33 5.75
N ARG A 129 -21.01 1.62 6.27
CA ARG A 129 -22.42 1.87 5.96
C ARG A 129 -22.83 3.26 6.43
N LYS A 130 -22.50 3.62 7.67
CA LYS A 130 -22.83 4.93 8.24
C LYS A 130 -22.19 6.05 7.43
N PHE A 131 -20.91 5.90 7.09
CA PHE A 131 -20.20 6.90 6.31
C PHE A 131 -20.76 7.03 4.89
N THR A 132 -21.14 5.91 4.25
CA THR A 132 -21.80 5.91 2.93
C THR A 132 -23.11 6.72 2.96
N GLU A 133 -23.90 6.59 4.04
CA GLU A 133 -25.15 7.35 4.23
C GLU A 133 -24.88 8.86 4.43
N GLU A 134 -23.76 9.22 5.04
CA GLU A 134 -23.36 10.61 5.29
C GLU A 134 -22.85 11.33 4.04
N VAL A 135 -21.95 10.70 3.28
CA VAL A 135 -21.28 11.37 2.14
C VAL A 135 -22.01 11.21 0.82
N GLY A 136 -22.92 10.24 0.71
CA GLY A 136 -23.51 9.87 -0.57
C GLY A 136 -22.48 9.20 -1.48
N GLY A 137 -22.48 7.88 -1.54
CA GLY A 137 -21.52 7.10 -2.30
C GLY A 137 -21.96 5.66 -2.50
N LYS A 138 -21.03 4.80 -2.91
CA LYS A 138 -21.22 3.34 -2.99
C LYS A 138 -20.21 2.63 -2.11
N GLN A 139 -20.62 1.50 -1.54
CA GLN A 139 -19.68 0.56 -0.95
C GLN A 139 -19.03 -0.28 -2.05
N LEU A 140 -17.77 -0.65 -1.84
CA LEU A 140 -17.01 -1.52 -2.72
C LEU A 140 -16.51 -2.73 -1.93
N THR A 141 -16.56 -3.91 -2.53
CA THR A 141 -15.74 -5.03 -2.05
C THR A 141 -14.30 -4.89 -2.55
N TRP A 142 -13.40 -5.65 -1.95
CA TRP A 142 -12.03 -5.78 -2.42
C TRP A 142 -11.93 -6.16 -3.90
N GLU A 143 -12.75 -7.12 -4.35
CA GLU A 143 -12.78 -7.56 -5.75
C GLU A 143 -13.25 -6.45 -6.69
N GLN A 144 -14.24 -5.65 -6.27
CA GLN A 144 -14.72 -4.51 -7.05
C GLN A 144 -13.64 -3.43 -7.16
N LEU A 145 -12.93 -3.13 -6.07
CA LEU A 145 -11.82 -2.17 -6.06
C LEU A 145 -10.73 -2.51 -7.10
N LEU A 146 -10.51 -3.79 -7.36
CA LEU A 146 -9.47 -4.27 -8.29
C LEU A 146 -9.97 -4.50 -9.74
N SER A 147 -11.28 -4.58 -9.96
CA SER A 147 -11.86 -4.95 -11.26
C SER A 147 -12.67 -3.84 -11.91
N GLU A 148 -13.26 -2.93 -11.14
CA GLU A 148 -13.99 -1.78 -11.68
C GLU A 148 -13.03 -0.69 -12.16
N PRO A 149 -13.37 0.04 -13.25
CA PRO A 149 -12.64 1.24 -13.61
C PRO A 149 -12.63 2.25 -12.45
N LEU A 150 -11.45 2.74 -12.10
CA LEU A 150 -11.32 3.83 -11.14
C LEU A 150 -11.88 5.11 -11.77
N THR A 151 -12.39 6.01 -10.93
CA THR A 151 -12.88 7.32 -11.35
C THR A 151 -12.20 8.43 -10.57
N ILE A 152 -11.96 9.56 -11.23
CA ILE A 152 -11.59 10.83 -10.60
C ILE A 152 -12.89 11.61 -10.38
N GLY A 153 -13.16 12.05 -9.15
CA GLY A 153 -14.33 12.88 -8.86
C GLY A 153 -15.70 12.18 -9.00
N LEU A 154 -15.70 10.84 -9.03
CA LEU A 154 -16.83 9.92 -9.28
C LEU A 154 -17.32 9.78 -10.72
N ASP A 155 -17.01 10.70 -11.62
CA ASP A 155 -17.64 10.78 -12.95
C ASP A 155 -16.66 10.70 -14.12
N ILE A 156 -15.36 10.90 -13.88
CA ILE A 156 -14.33 10.81 -14.91
C ILE A 156 -13.62 9.46 -14.79
N GLU A 157 -13.79 8.57 -15.77
CA GLU A 157 -13.03 7.32 -15.81
C GLU A 157 -11.51 7.61 -15.86
N PHE A 158 -10.77 7.00 -14.93
CA PHE A 158 -9.33 7.14 -14.87
C PHE A 158 -8.67 6.33 -15.99
N ASN A 159 -8.03 7.03 -16.92
CA ASN A 159 -7.27 6.39 -17.99
C ASN A 159 -5.86 6.01 -17.52
N GLN A 160 -5.69 4.73 -17.18
CA GLN A 160 -4.42 4.19 -16.71
C GLN A 160 -3.30 4.21 -17.77
N GLU A 161 -3.65 4.12 -19.07
CA GLU A 161 -2.66 4.14 -20.16
C GLU A 161 -2.03 5.52 -20.32
N GLU A 162 -2.84 6.57 -20.24
CA GLU A 162 -2.37 7.96 -20.27
C GLU A 162 -1.54 8.31 -19.02
N PHE A 163 -1.97 7.84 -17.86
CA PHE A 163 -1.22 8.02 -16.61
C PHE A 163 0.17 7.34 -16.67
N GLY A 164 0.26 6.17 -17.30
CA GLY A 164 1.54 5.48 -17.53
C GLY A 164 2.45 6.21 -18.54
N ALA A 165 1.87 6.77 -19.60
CA ALA A 165 2.62 7.50 -20.64
C ALA A 165 3.24 8.81 -20.13
N GLN A 166 2.52 9.57 -19.30
CA GLN A 166 3.04 10.81 -18.70
C GLN A 166 4.23 10.56 -17.75
N ASN A 167 4.28 9.39 -17.13
CA ASN A 167 5.36 8.99 -16.23
C ASN A 167 6.61 8.48 -16.96
N LEU A 168 6.52 8.16 -18.26
CA LEU A 168 7.69 7.83 -19.11
C LEU A 168 8.32 9.08 -19.73
N GLU A 169 7.53 10.09 -20.06
CA GLU A 169 8.04 11.30 -20.74
C GLU A 169 8.91 12.20 -19.85
N THR A 170 8.82 12.07 -18.52
CA THR A 170 9.66 12.83 -17.57
C THR A 170 11.01 12.18 -17.29
N GLY A 171 11.25 10.94 -17.76
CA GLY A 171 12.49 10.18 -17.53
C GLY A 171 13.55 10.25 -18.63
N GLU A 172 13.25 10.74 -19.84
CA GLU A 172 14.16 10.63 -21.01
C GLU A 172 14.69 11.95 -21.59
N LYS A 173 14.78 13.03 -20.81
CA LYS A 173 15.37 14.30 -21.29
C LYS A 173 16.53 14.83 -20.47
N GLN A 174 17.46 13.97 -20.02
CA GLN A 174 18.81 14.42 -19.64
C GLN A 174 19.92 13.41 -19.98
N GLU A 175 20.03 12.97 -21.24
CA GLU A 175 21.33 12.50 -21.72
C GLU A 175 21.43 12.66 -23.25
N LYS A 176 21.91 13.83 -23.69
CA LYS A 176 22.68 14.08 -24.92
C LYS A 176 22.79 15.58 -25.19
N ARG A 177 23.69 16.25 -24.46
CA ARG A 177 24.39 17.44 -24.95
C ARG A 177 25.73 17.55 -24.22
N GLY A 178 26.82 17.29 -24.94
CA GLY A 178 28.17 17.71 -24.54
C GLY A 178 29.23 16.61 -24.55
N ASN A 179 29.65 16.19 -25.74
CA ASN A 179 30.99 16.48 -26.28
C ASN A 179 31.03 16.10 -27.78
#